data_AF-A0A842KMF8-F1
#
_entry.id   AF-A0A842KMF8-F1
#
_cell.length_a   1.000
_cell.length_b   1.000
_cell.length_c   1.000
_cell.angle_alpha   90.00
_cell.angle_beta   90.00
_cell.angle_gamma   90.00
#
_symmetry.space_group_name_H-M   'P 1'
#
loop_
_entity.id
_entity.type
_entity.pdbx_description
1 polymer ?
#
loop_
_entity_poly.entity_id
_entity_poly.type
_entity_poly.pdbx_seq_one_letter_code
_entity_poly.pdbx_strand_id
1 'polypeptide(L)' 'MPFFVIMGLGGAPNRPEKMYCVPLKEIKYPKLYPSVLTKFYHEAGKDFFWNGHTLN' A
#
# COMPACT_ATOMS: atom_id res chain seq x y z
N MET A 1 -13.70 10.63 -6.42
CA MET A 1 -12.45 10.73 -5.63
C MET A 1 -11.96 9.33 -5.31
N PRO A 2 -10.74 8.94 -5.70
CA PRO A 2 -10.22 7.60 -5.42
C PRO A 2 -9.67 7.51 -4.00
N PHE A 3 -9.87 6.36 -3.37
CA PHE A 3 -9.41 6.07 -2.02
C PHE A 3 -8.40 4.94 -2.07
N PHE A 4 -7.28 5.10 -1.35
CA PHE A 4 -6.19 4.13 -1.29
C PHE A 4 -5.89 3.82 0.17
N VAL A 5 -5.51 2.58 0.44
CA VAL A 5 -5.06 2.13 1.75
C VAL A 5 -3.58 1.78 1.64
N ILE A 6 -2.76 2.44 2.45
CA ILE A 6 -1.34 2.12 2.59
C ILE A 6 -1.18 1.17 3.76
N MET A 7 -0.53 0.03 3.51
CA MET A 7 -0.33 -1.02 4.51
C MET A 7 1.15 -1.38 4.60
N GLY A 8 1.70 -1.34 5.81
CA GLY A 8 3.01 -1.89 6.13
C GLY A 8 2.89 -3.34 6.63
N LEU A 9 3.81 -4.21 6.22
CA LEU A 9 3.89 -5.60 6.68
C LEU A 9 5.34 -5.95 7.07
N GLY A 10 5.51 -6.54 8.26
CA GLY A 10 6.82 -6.84 8.83
C GLY A 10 7.55 -5.59 9.33
N GLY A 11 8.69 -5.76 10.00
CA GLY A 11 9.46 -4.66 10.57
C GLY A 11 8.76 -3.93 11.73
N ALA A 12 8.95 -2.61 11.80
CA ALA A 12 8.38 -1.74 12.83
C ALA A 12 7.28 -0.83 12.23
N PRO A 13 6.34 -0.31 13.04
CA PRO A 13 5.26 0.55 12.54
C PRO A 13 5.73 1.79 11.74
N ASN A 14 6.87 2.36 12.12
CA ASN A 14 7.50 3.50 11.43
C ASN A 14 8.51 3.08 10.35
N ARG A 15 8.82 1.79 10.24
CA ARG A 15 9.80 1.23 9.30
C ARG A 15 9.37 -0.18 8.89
N PRO A 16 8.28 -0.30 8.10
CA PRO A 16 7.81 -1.58 7.64
C PRO A 16 8.78 -2.19 6.63
N GLU A 17 8.91 -3.51 6.62
CA GLU A 17 9.76 -4.23 5.66
C GLU A 17 9.17 -4.22 4.25
N LYS A 18 7.83 -4.28 4.15
CA LYS A 18 7.09 -4.26 2.90
C LYS A 18 5.97 -3.24 3.00
N MET A 19 5.79 -2.46 1.93
CA MET A 19 4.65 -1.55 1.81
C MET A 19 3.79 -1.92 0.62
N TYR A 20 2.49 -1.65 0.75
CA TYR A 20 1.50 -1.87 -0.30
C TYR A 20 0.57 -0.66 -0.39
N CYS A 21 0.28 -0.20 -1.60
CA CYS A 21 -0.72 0.83 -1.86
C CYS A 21 -1.88 0.24 -2.66
N VAL A 22 -2.99 0.00 -1.98
CA VAL A 22 -4.12 -0.73 -2.55
C VAL A 22 -5.29 0.21 -2.76
N PRO A 23 -5.83 0.33 -3.99
CA PRO A 23 -7.09 1.02 -4.22
C PRO A 23 -8.22 0.34 -3.43
N LEU A 24 -9.05 1.09 -2.72
CA LEU A 24 -10.12 0.53 -1.89
C LEU A 24 -11.05 -0.41 -2.68
N LYS A 25 -11.30 -0.10 -3.96
CA LYS A 25 -12.10 -0.92 -4.89
C LYS A 25 -11.53 -2.34 -5.14
N GLU A 26 -10.24 -2.54 -4.91
CA GLU A 26 -9.57 -3.83 -5.07
C GLU A 26 -9.59 -4.66 -3.78
N ILE A 27 -9.94 -4.05 -2.64
CA ILE A 27 -10.06 -4.72 -1.34
C ILE A 27 -11.43 -5.39 -1.27
N LYS A 28 -11.54 -6.57 -1.89
CA LYS A 28 -12.78 -7.35 -1.94
C LYS A 28 -12.99 -8.26 -0.73
N TYR A 29 -11.93 -8.49 0.05
CA TYR A 29 -11.93 -9.45 1.15
C TYR A 29 -11.45 -8.78 2.44
N PRO A 30 -12.04 -9.14 3.60
CA PRO A 30 -11.60 -8.64 4.90
C PRO A 30 -10.22 -9.19 5.32
N LYS A 31 -9.74 -10.24 4.64
CA LYS A 31 -8.43 -10.84 4.88
C LYS A 31 -7.44 -10.42 3.81
N LEU A 32 -6.21 -10.17 4.25
CA LEU A 32 -5.07 -9.85 3.40
C LEU A 32 -4.48 -11.15 2.83
N TYR A 33 -4.63 -11.35 1.53
CA TYR A 33 -3.99 -12.46 0.82
C TYR A 33 -2.72 -11.96 0.13
N PRO A 34 -1.52 -12.48 0.50
CA PRO A 34 -0.27 -12.04 -0.10
C PRO A 34 -0.29 -12.08 -1.62
N SER A 35 -0.86 -13.15 -2.21
CA SER A 35 -1.00 -13.32 -3.67
C SER A 35 -1.77 -12.20 -4.37
N VAL A 36 -2.71 -11.55 -3.66
CA VAL A 36 -3.48 -10.41 -4.17
C VAL A 36 -2.73 -9.10 -3.95
N LEU A 37 -1.95 -9.01 -2.87
CA LEU A 37 -1.20 -7.81 -2.49
C LEU A 37 0.08 -7.60 -3.29
N THR A 38 0.72 -8.67 -3.77
CA THR A 38 2.04 -8.55 -4.44
C THR A 38 2.03 -7.58 -5.63
N LYS A 39 0.91 -7.51 -6.37
CA LYS A 39 0.76 -6.58 -7.51
C LYS A 39 0.68 -5.09 -7.10
N PHE A 40 0.44 -4.82 -5.82
CA PHE A 40 0.37 -3.49 -5.23
C PHE A 40 1.59 -3.16 -4.38
N TYR A 41 2.67 -3.94 -4.52
CA TYR A 41 3.90 -3.70 -3.79
C TYR A 41 4.46 -2.32 -4.09
N HIS A 42 4.86 -1.63 -3.03
CA HIS A 42 5.55 -0.35 -3.08
C HIS A 42 6.83 -0.47 -2.27
N GLU A 43 7.93 0.04 -2.83
CA GLU A 43 9.23 -0.03 -2.19
C GLU A 43 9.25 0.81 -0.91
N ALA A 44 9.70 0.21 0.19
CA ALA A 44 9.79 0.90 1.46
C ALA A 44 10.80 2.07 1.35
N GLY A 45 10.34 3.31 1.56
CA GLY A 45 11.16 4.52 1.48
C GLY A 45 11.00 5.32 0.19
N LYS A 46 10.20 4.86 -0.77
CA LYS A 46 9.75 5.69 -1.89
C LYS A 46 8.47 6.44 -1.51
N ASP A 47 8.37 7.67 -1.99
CA ASP A 47 7.17 8.47 -1.85
C ASP A 47 5.98 7.86 -2.62
N PHE A 48 4.77 8.12 -2.14
CA PHE A 48 3.55 7.81 -2.88
C PHE A 48 3.15 9.01 -3.73
N PHE A 49 2.63 8.79 -4.94
CA PHE A 49 2.25 9.87 -5.85
C PHE A 49 0.79 9.73 -6.28
N TRP A 50 0.06 10.84 -6.28
CA TRP A 50 -1.28 10.96 -6.83
C TRP A 50 -1.37 12.20 -7.73
N ASN A 51 -1.77 11.99 -8.99
CA ASN A 51 -1.95 13.06 -9.97
C ASN A 51 -0.73 14.01 -10.11
N GLY A 52 0.49 13.46 -10.07
CA GLY A 52 1.74 14.21 -10.16
C GLY A 52 2.19 14.89 -8.86
N HIS A 53 1.43 14.73 -7.77
CA HIS A 53 1.77 15.25 -6.45
C HIS A 53 2.17 14.15 -5.50
N THR A 54 3.21 14.38 -4.70
CA THR A 54 3.57 13.50 -3.59
C THR A 54 2.45 13.51 -2.53
N LEU A 55 2.04 12.33 -2.09
CA LEU A 55 1.22 12.12 -0.92
C LEU A 55 2.16 12.13 0.30
N ASN A 56 2.32 13.30 0.92
CA ASN A 56 3.04 13.48 2.18
C ASN A 56 2.11 13.26 3.38
#